data_AF-A0A7S0XTR6-F1
#
_entry.id   AF-A0A7S0XTR6-F1
#
_cell.length_a   1.000
_cell.length_b   1.000
_cell.length_c   1.000
_cell.angle_alpha   90.00
_cell.angle_beta   90.00
_cell.angle_gamma   90.00
#
_symmetry.space_group_name_H-M   'P 1'
#
loop_
_entity.id
_entity.type
_entity.pdbx_description
1 polymer ?
#
loop_
_entity_poly.entity_id
_entity_poly.type
_entity_poly.pdbx_seq_one_letter_code
_entity_poly.pdbx_strand_id
1 'polypeptide(L)'
;RPQSLYRWDREGGAFALWQTFGEGVRTVVERGAGSIQEELFCLPNCVFPGTVPTLRGGTSFHYFSHQGEHYLALAQSVCGWSDDRQACVASLSQPRSAVFQWDRHRGAFGELLALPDHEAKLLRGYPLPGHELGMHSKALRLSAGRASSFAFVPTEGGG
;
A
#
# COMPACT_ATOMS: atom_id res chain seq x y z
N ARG A 1 2.62 13.89 -5.60
CA ARG A 1 2.80 14.35 -4.20
C ARG A 1 2.91 13.13 -3.31
N PRO A 2 3.80 13.12 -2.31
CA PRO A 2 3.85 12.01 -1.36
C PRO A 2 2.52 11.92 -0.60
N GLN A 3 2.13 10.69 -0.26
CA GLN A 3 0.95 10.45 0.56
C GLN A 3 1.37 10.47 2.03
N SER A 4 0.58 11.08 2.91
CA SER A 4 0.94 11.25 4.32
C SER A 4 -0.23 10.86 5.23
N LEU A 5 0.11 10.19 6.34
CA LEU A 5 -0.80 9.93 7.45
C LEU A 5 -0.53 10.94 8.55
N TYR A 6 -1.61 11.48 9.11
CA TYR A 6 -1.56 12.39 10.24
C TYR A 6 -2.26 11.75 11.43
N ARG A 7 -1.74 12.00 12.62
CA ARG A 7 -2.34 11.58 13.88
C ARG A 7 -2.78 12.83 14.64
N TRP A 8 -3.94 12.76 15.26
CA TRP A 8 -4.36 13.81 16.18
C TRP A 8 -3.47 13.80 17.43
N ASP A 9 -2.75 14.88 17.66
CA ASP A 9 -2.02 15.15 18.88
C ASP A 9 -2.95 15.88 19.86
N ARG A 10 -3.27 15.22 20.97
CA ARG A 10 -4.19 15.74 21.98
C ARG A 10 -3.56 16.87 22.80
N GLU A 11 -2.26 16.83 23.03
CA GLU A 11 -1.56 17.85 23.83
C GLU A 11 -1.41 19.13 23.01
N GLY A 12 -1.02 19.00 21.74
CA GLY A 12 -0.93 20.12 20.81
C GLY A 12 -2.27 20.59 20.24
N GLY A 13 -3.35 19.81 20.38
CA GLY A 13 -4.66 20.11 19.77
C GLY A 13 -4.61 20.24 18.24
N ALA A 14 -3.73 19.47 17.58
CA ALA A 14 -3.47 19.59 16.16
C ALA A 14 -3.18 18.24 15.50
N PHE A 15 -3.28 18.17 14.17
CA PHE A 15 -2.80 17.02 13.41
C PHE A 15 -1.28 17.08 13.25
N ALA A 16 -0.58 16.11 13.83
CA ALA A 16 0.84 15.90 13.64
C ALA A 16 1.08 14.90 12.51
N LEU A 17 2.07 15.17 11.65
CA LEU A 17 2.51 14.22 10.65
C LEU A 17 2.99 12.95 11.35
N TRP A 18 2.38 11.82 11.01
CA TRP A 18 2.72 10.53 11.61
C TRP A 18 3.60 9.70 10.70
N GLN A 19 3.28 9.65 9.40
CA GLN A 19 4.06 8.91 8.42
C GLN A 19 3.95 9.59 7.05
N THR A 20 5.05 9.57 6.29
CA THR A 20 5.02 9.86 4.85
C THR A 20 5.36 8.60 4.08
N PHE A 21 4.53 8.25 3.10
CA PHE A 21 4.77 7.14 2.19
C PHE A 21 5.72 7.61 1.07
N GLY A 22 7.01 7.38 1.28
CA GLY A 22 8.08 7.66 0.33
C GLY A 22 9.07 6.50 0.29
N GLU A 23 10.05 6.49 1.18
CA GLU A 23 11.07 5.45 1.22
C GLU A 23 10.49 4.10 1.71
N GLY A 24 10.79 3.03 0.98
CA GLY A 24 10.41 1.66 1.34
C GLY A 24 9.07 1.16 0.80
N VAL A 25 8.19 2.04 0.31
CA VAL A 25 6.90 1.68 -0.32
C VAL A 25 6.88 2.08 -1.79
N ARG A 26 6.44 1.16 -2.65
CA ARG A 26 6.60 1.28 -4.11
C ARG A 26 5.26 1.21 -4.83
N THR A 27 5.06 2.07 -5.82
CA THR A 27 3.99 1.86 -6.80
C THR A 27 4.44 0.85 -7.83
N VAL A 28 3.57 -0.10 -8.13
CA VAL A 28 3.77 -1.11 -9.17
C VAL A 28 2.71 -0.88 -10.23
N VAL A 29 3.10 -0.80 -11.49
CA VAL A 29 2.19 -0.69 -12.63
C VAL A 29 1.32 -1.94 -12.77
N GLU A 30 0.16 -1.81 -13.40
CA GLU A 30 -0.70 -2.94 -13.73
C GLU A 30 0.02 -3.98 -14.60
N ARG A 31 -0.37 -5.24 -14.45
CA ARG A 31 0.22 -6.33 -15.23
C ARG A 31 -0.22 -6.23 -16.69
N GLY A 32 0.71 -6.47 -17.61
CA GLY A 32 0.43 -6.51 -19.05
C GLY A 32 0.45 -5.16 -19.75
N ALA A 33 0.91 -4.10 -19.07
CA ALA A 33 1.25 -2.85 -19.72
C ALA A 33 2.34 -3.05 -20.78
N GLY A 34 2.24 -2.32 -21.90
CA GLY A 34 3.31 -2.29 -22.90
C GLY A 34 4.56 -1.60 -22.33
N SER A 35 5.76 -2.01 -22.76
CA SER A 35 7.04 -1.47 -22.26
C SER A 35 7.13 0.06 -22.29
N ILE A 36 6.63 0.69 -23.36
CA ILE A 36 6.57 2.14 -23.50
C ILE A 36 5.67 2.76 -22.41
N GLN A 37 4.52 2.15 -22.12
CA GLN A 37 3.60 2.67 -21.12
C GLN A 37 4.17 2.50 -19.70
N GLU A 38 4.88 1.41 -19.43
CA GLU A 38 5.61 1.23 -18.16
C GLU A 38 6.70 2.29 -17.98
N GLU A 39 7.45 2.59 -19.04
CA GLU A 39 8.48 3.62 -19.03
C GLU A 39 7.87 5.00 -18.76
N LEU A 40 6.85 5.39 -19.55
CA LEU A 40 6.12 6.65 -19.38
C LEU A 40 5.51 6.77 -17.98
N PHE A 41 4.94 5.69 -17.45
CA PHE A 41 4.36 5.65 -16.11
C PHE A 41 5.41 5.93 -15.03
N CYS A 42 6.65 5.47 -15.22
CA CYS A 42 7.68 5.56 -14.20
C CYS A 42 8.53 6.84 -14.27
N LEU A 43 8.58 7.52 -15.42
CA LEU A 43 9.34 8.76 -15.57
C LEU A 43 8.91 9.85 -14.54
N PRO A 44 9.85 10.65 -14.03
CA PRO A 44 11.32 10.54 -14.17
C PRO A 44 11.99 9.63 -13.12
N ASN A 45 11.23 8.91 -12.30
CA ASN A 45 11.70 8.32 -11.04
C ASN A 45 11.66 6.78 -11.06
N CYS A 46 12.10 6.14 -12.15
CA CYS A 46 12.15 4.67 -12.24
C CYS A 46 13.20 4.10 -11.28
N VAL A 47 12.83 3.08 -10.48
CA VAL A 47 13.83 2.20 -9.84
C VAL A 47 14.00 0.91 -10.63
N PHE A 48 12.89 0.39 -11.14
CA PHE A 48 12.81 -0.76 -12.05
C PHE A 48 11.72 -0.47 -13.09
N PRO A 49 11.72 -1.13 -14.27
CA PRO A 49 10.60 -1.04 -15.21
C PRO A 49 9.26 -1.27 -14.49
N GLY A 50 8.32 -0.36 -14.68
CA GLY A 50 7.00 -0.43 -14.05
C GLY A 50 6.97 -0.16 -12.54
N THR A 51 8.07 0.25 -11.90
CA THR A 51 8.15 0.51 -10.45
C THR A 51 8.67 1.91 -10.11
N VAL A 52 7.93 2.64 -9.26
CA VAL A 52 8.27 3.98 -8.76
C VAL A 52 8.47 3.95 -7.24
N PRO A 53 9.49 4.62 -6.67
CA PRO A 53 9.83 4.58 -5.24
C PRO A 53 8.94 5.50 -4.39
N THR A 54 7.69 5.70 -4.82
CA THR A 54 6.68 6.50 -4.13
C THR A 54 5.31 5.98 -4.49
N LEU A 55 4.30 6.23 -3.65
CA LEU A 55 2.90 5.94 -3.96
C LEU A 55 2.35 7.00 -4.94
N ARG A 56 1.89 6.56 -6.12
CA ARG A 56 1.28 7.41 -7.16
C ARG A 56 -0.23 7.21 -7.19
N GLY A 57 -0.97 8.31 -7.33
CA GLY A 57 -2.40 8.27 -7.57
C GLY A 57 -3.23 7.78 -6.39
N GLY A 58 -2.81 7.97 -5.13
CA GLY A 58 -3.64 7.59 -3.98
C GLY A 58 -5.00 8.28 -4.02
N THR A 59 -6.08 7.51 -4.11
CA THR A 59 -7.46 8.00 -4.19
C THR A 59 -8.20 7.85 -2.87
N SER A 60 -7.91 6.80 -2.10
CA SER A 60 -8.56 6.52 -0.82
C SER A 60 -7.68 5.64 0.06
N PHE A 61 -7.73 5.90 1.36
CA PHE A 61 -7.19 5.02 2.39
C PHE A 61 -8.35 4.32 3.13
N HIS A 62 -8.18 3.05 3.44
CA HIS A 62 -9.12 2.27 4.24
C HIS A 62 -8.36 1.46 5.28
N TYR A 63 -8.58 1.77 6.55
CA TYR A 63 -8.04 1.02 7.68
C TYR A 63 -8.94 -0.16 8.01
N PHE A 64 -8.33 -1.30 8.33
CA PHE A 64 -9.03 -2.46 8.88
C PHE A 64 -8.10 -3.27 9.79
N SER A 65 -8.68 -4.14 10.62
CA SER A 65 -7.95 -5.05 11.49
C SER A 65 -8.45 -6.48 11.35
N HIS A 66 -7.54 -7.44 11.38
CA HIS A 66 -7.87 -8.86 11.31
C HIS A 66 -6.88 -9.66 12.16
N GLN A 67 -7.38 -10.55 13.02
CA GLN A 67 -6.58 -11.38 13.94
C GLN A 67 -5.57 -10.56 14.80
N GLY A 68 -5.98 -9.38 15.27
CA GLY A 68 -5.14 -8.50 16.09
C GLY A 68 -4.07 -7.72 15.32
N GLU A 69 -3.98 -7.90 14.01
CA GLU A 69 -3.09 -7.14 13.12
C GLU A 69 -3.82 -5.95 12.52
N HIS A 70 -3.05 -4.90 12.19
CA HIS A 70 -3.56 -3.65 11.64
C HIS A 70 -3.11 -3.48 10.19
N TYR A 71 -4.05 -3.15 9.32
CA TYR A 71 -3.82 -3.02 7.89
C TYR A 71 -4.36 -1.70 7.35
N LEU A 72 -3.75 -1.25 6.26
CA LEU A 72 -4.14 -0.07 5.53
C LEU A 72 -4.20 -0.40 4.04
N ALA A 73 -5.40 -0.43 3.47
CA ALA A 73 -5.58 -0.51 2.03
C ALA A 73 -5.50 0.89 1.42
N LEU A 74 -4.73 1.03 0.35
CA LEU A 74 -4.63 2.25 -0.44
C LEU A 74 -5.13 1.98 -1.86
N ALA A 75 -6.24 2.63 -2.20
CA ALA A 75 -6.75 2.66 -3.57
C ALA A 75 -5.89 3.62 -4.39
N GLN A 76 -5.53 3.22 -5.61
CA GLN A 76 -4.65 4.01 -6.47
C GLN A 76 -5.22 4.14 -7.88
N SER A 77 -5.28 5.36 -8.42
CA SER A 77 -5.57 5.65 -9.82
C SER A 77 -4.86 6.93 -10.25
N VAL A 78 -4.35 6.94 -11.49
CA VAL A 78 -3.80 8.16 -12.10
C VAL A 78 -4.75 8.76 -13.15
N CYS A 79 -5.95 8.19 -13.29
CA CYS A 79 -6.98 8.75 -14.15
C CYS A 79 -7.45 10.11 -13.64
N GLY A 80 -7.82 10.99 -14.57
CA GLY A 80 -8.66 12.12 -14.26
C GLY A 80 -10.01 11.65 -13.71
N TRP A 81 -10.60 12.46 -12.83
CA TRP A 81 -11.87 12.12 -12.21
C TRP A 81 -13.03 12.09 -13.22
N SER A 82 -12.91 12.90 -14.28
CA SER A 82 -13.86 12.99 -15.41
C SER A 82 -13.59 11.99 -16.53
N ASP A 83 -12.45 11.30 -16.53
CA ASP A 83 -12.09 10.42 -17.64
C ASP A 83 -12.99 9.19 -17.63
N ASP A 84 -13.49 8.79 -18.79
CA ASP A 84 -14.08 7.47 -18.92
C ASP A 84 -13.00 6.38 -18.87
N ARG A 85 -13.43 5.12 -18.85
CA ARG A 85 -12.50 3.99 -18.77
C ARG A 85 -11.59 3.90 -19.99
N GLN A 86 -12.14 4.17 -21.17
CA GLN A 86 -11.41 4.00 -22.43
C GLN A 86 -10.31 5.05 -22.54
N ALA A 87 -10.64 6.31 -22.27
CA ALA A 87 -9.71 7.43 -22.25
C ALA A 87 -8.56 7.16 -21.28
N CYS A 88 -8.86 6.70 -20.05
CA CYS A 88 -7.82 6.50 -19.06
C CYS A 88 -6.88 5.33 -19.37
N VAL A 89 -7.41 4.19 -19.84
CA VAL A 89 -6.57 3.02 -20.19
C VAL A 89 -5.75 3.29 -21.45
N ALA A 90 -6.24 4.14 -22.36
CA ALA A 90 -5.52 4.50 -23.57
C ALA A 90 -4.33 5.46 -23.30
N SER A 91 -4.43 6.31 -22.28
CA SER A 91 -3.44 7.38 -22.05
C SER A 91 -2.21 6.93 -21.27
N LEU A 92 -2.40 6.18 -20.18
CA LEU A 92 -1.31 5.79 -19.27
C LEU A 92 -1.65 4.49 -18.53
N SER A 93 -0.64 3.67 -18.27
CA SER A 93 -0.81 2.50 -17.40
C SER A 93 -1.26 2.90 -15.99
N GLN A 94 -2.07 2.05 -15.37
CA GLN A 94 -2.59 2.31 -14.03
C GLN A 94 -1.68 1.76 -12.92
N PRO A 95 -1.60 2.44 -11.77
CA PRO A 95 -1.00 1.86 -10.57
C PRO A 95 -1.87 0.71 -10.06
N ARG A 96 -1.22 -0.32 -9.52
CA ARG A 96 -1.91 -1.31 -8.68
C ARG A 96 -2.13 -0.70 -7.31
N SER A 97 -3.31 -0.94 -6.75
CA SER A 97 -3.60 -0.61 -5.35
C SER A 97 -2.79 -1.50 -4.40
N ALA A 98 -2.62 -1.07 -3.16
CA ALA A 98 -1.74 -1.73 -2.21
C ALA A 98 -2.44 -2.00 -0.88
N VAL A 99 -1.96 -3.02 -0.16
CA VAL A 99 -2.30 -3.25 1.25
C VAL A 99 -1.01 -3.21 2.03
N PHE A 100 -0.99 -2.39 3.08
CA PHE A 100 0.11 -2.24 4.01
C PHE A 100 -0.25 -2.87 5.35
N GLN A 101 0.75 -3.38 6.06
CA GLN A 101 0.62 -3.89 7.42
C GLN A 101 1.37 -2.96 8.39
N TRP A 102 0.82 -2.77 9.58
CA TRP A 102 1.48 -2.04 10.66
C TRP A 102 2.68 -2.82 11.20
N ASP A 103 3.88 -2.27 11.06
CA ASP A 103 5.07 -2.76 11.75
C ASP A 103 5.20 -2.02 13.08
N ARG A 104 4.89 -2.72 14.17
CA ARG A 104 4.97 -2.16 15.52
C ARG A 104 6.40 -1.80 15.95
N HIS A 105 7.43 -2.43 15.40
CA HIS A 105 8.82 -2.16 15.77
C HIS A 105 9.27 -0.85 15.10
N ARG A 106 8.79 -0.59 13.88
CA ARG A 106 9.03 0.67 13.17
C ARG A 106 8.05 1.78 13.55
N GLY A 107 6.90 1.42 14.13
CA GLY A 107 5.82 2.35 14.39
C GLY A 107 5.29 2.98 13.09
N ALA A 108 5.18 2.19 12.01
CA ALA A 108 4.77 2.65 10.69
C ALA A 108 4.08 1.55 9.87
N PHE A 109 3.23 1.93 8.92
CA PHE A 109 2.69 1.02 7.91
C PHE A 109 3.75 0.72 6.83
N GLY A 110 3.97 -0.55 6.53
CA GLY A 110 4.88 -1.01 5.48
C GLY A 110 4.27 -2.11 4.62
N GLU A 111 5.08 -2.69 3.73
CA GLU A 111 4.67 -3.88 2.98
C GLU A 111 4.28 -5.02 3.94
N LEU A 112 3.43 -5.95 3.49
CA LEU A 112 2.98 -7.07 4.31
C LEU A 112 4.14 -7.94 4.78
N LEU A 113 4.07 -8.37 6.02
CA LEU A 113 5.06 -9.24 6.64
C LEU A 113 4.69 -10.69 6.30
N ALA A 114 5.66 -11.52 5.88
CA ALA A 114 5.35 -12.91 5.53
C ALA A 114 4.87 -13.74 6.72
N LEU A 115 5.23 -13.34 7.94
CA LEU A 115 4.78 -14.00 9.17
C LEU A 115 4.26 -12.95 10.15
N PRO A 116 2.94 -12.85 10.36
CA PRO A 116 2.33 -11.98 11.36
C PRO A 116 2.72 -12.39 12.78
N ASP A 117 2.57 -11.48 13.75
CA ASP A 117 2.91 -11.77 15.15
C ASP A 117 2.04 -12.89 15.72
N HIS A 118 0.76 -12.94 15.33
CA HIS A 118 -0.16 -14.00 15.72
C HIS A 118 0.40 -15.38 15.33
N GLU A 119 0.82 -15.55 14.09
CA GLU A 119 1.34 -16.82 13.58
C GLU A 119 2.72 -17.14 14.17
N ALA A 120 3.59 -16.13 14.34
CA ALA A 120 4.88 -16.29 15.02
C ALA A 120 4.71 -16.79 16.47
N LYS A 121 3.74 -16.24 17.21
CA LYS A 121 3.42 -16.72 18.57
C LYS A 121 2.93 -18.16 18.55
N LEU A 122 2.08 -18.53 17.60
CA LEU A 122 1.60 -19.92 17.47
C LEU A 122 2.75 -20.90 17.16
N LEU A 123 3.67 -20.52 16.27
CA LEU A 123 4.76 -21.40 15.83
C LEU A 123 5.97 -21.44 16.78
N ARG A 124 6.31 -20.31 17.42
CA ARG A 124 7.56 -20.13 18.19
C ARG A 124 7.34 -19.82 19.67
N GLY A 125 6.12 -19.48 20.07
CA GLY A 125 5.78 -19.08 21.44
C GLY A 125 6.07 -17.60 21.76
N TYR A 126 6.73 -16.87 20.86
CA TYR A 126 7.03 -15.45 21.01
C TYR A 126 6.97 -14.72 19.66
N PRO A 127 6.72 -13.40 19.65
CA PRO A 127 6.70 -12.62 18.42
C PRO A 127 8.05 -12.52 17.72
N LEU A 128 8.06 -12.24 16.41
CA LEU A 128 9.33 -12.03 15.69
C LEU A 128 10.06 -10.75 16.16
N PRO A 129 11.39 -10.81 16.33
CA PRO A 129 12.19 -9.62 16.57
C PRO A 129 12.25 -8.74 15.31
N GLY A 130 12.40 -7.43 15.48
CA GLY A 130 12.27 -6.44 14.39
C GLY A 130 13.19 -6.65 13.19
N HIS A 131 14.40 -7.20 13.39
CA HIS A 131 15.32 -7.49 12.30
C HIS A 131 14.87 -8.66 11.41
N GLU A 132 14.07 -9.60 11.94
CA GLU A 132 13.54 -10.74 11.17
C GLU A 132 12.30 -10.34 10.35
N LEU A 133 11.47 -9.44 10.86
CA LEU A 133 10.23 -9.01 10.19
C LEU A 133 10.48 -8.36 8.82
N GLY A 134 11.52 -7.55 8.71
CA GLY A 134 11.84 -6.85 7.47
C GLY A 134 12.31 -7.77 6.33
N MET A 135 12.95 -8.90 6.65
CA MET A 135 13.55 -9.82 5.68
C MET A 135 12.52 -10.53 4.80
N HIS A 136 11.27 -10.63 5.27
CA HIS A 136 10.20 -11.31 4.55
C HIS A 136 9.04 -10.39 4.19
N SER A 137 9.29 -9.09 4.06
CA SER A 137 8.25 -8.18 3.59
C SER A 137 7.92 -8.41 2.11
N LYS A 138 6.63 -8.43 1.77
CA LYS A 138 6.12 -8.65 0.41
C LYS A 138 5.08 -7.59 0.05
N ALA A 139 5.22 -7.08 -1.16
CA ALA A 139 4.27 -6.16 -1.75
C ALA A 139 2.98 -6.86 -2.15
N LEU A 140 1.93 -6.77 -1.34
CA LEU A 140 0.59 -7.13 -1.80
C LEU A 140 0.06 -6.02 -2.67
N ARG A 141 -0.17 -6.37 -3.93
CA ARG A 141 -0.70 -5.48 -4.94
C ARG A 141 -1.99 -6.06 -5.47
N LEU A 142 -3.03 -5.25 -5.44
CA LEU A 142 -4.34 -5.60 -5.93
C LEU A 142 -4.48 -5.04 -7.34
N SER A 143 -4.95 -5.87 -8.26
CA SER A 143 -5.39 -5.40 -9.59
C SER A 143 -6.74 -4.69 -9.46
N ALA A 144 -6.83 -3.74 -8.54
CA ALA A 144 -8.04 -2.97 -8.28
C ALA A 144 -8.17 -1.76 -9.22
N GLY A 145 -7.20 -1.54 -10.11
CA GLY A 145 -7.22 -0.48 -11.13
C GLY A 145 -7.69 0.85 -10.55
N ARG A 146 -8.59 1.53 -11.28
CA ARG A 146 -9.27 2.80 -10.96
C ARG A 146 -10.10 2.83 -9.66
N ALA A 147 -9.73 2.06 -8.65
CA ALA A 147 -10.44 2.02 -7.38
C ALA A 147 -10.52 3.44 -6.79
N SER A 148 -11.74 3.87 -6.50
CA SER A 148 -12.01 5.10 -5.74
C SER A 148 -12.04 4.84 -4.25
N SER A 149 -12.31 3.59 -3.83
CA SER A 149 -12.39 3.20 -2.43
C SER A 149 -12.18 1.69 -2.25
N PHE A 150 -12.05 1.28 -0.99
CA PHE A 150 -12.04 -0.12 -0.57
C PHE A 150 -13.11 -0.36 0.49
N ALA A 151 -13.55 -1.61 0.57
CA ALA A 151 -14.30 -2.15 1.69
C ALA A 151 -13.66 -3.47 2.10
N PHE A 152 -13.42 -3.64 3.40
CA PHE A 152 -13.04 -4.92 3.96
C PHE A 152 -14.31 -5.73 4.26
N VAL A 153 -14.42 -6.93 3.68
CA VAL A 153 -15.53 -7.86 3.91
C VAL A 153 -14.97 -9.12 4.56
N PRO A 154 -15.22 -9.36 5.85
CA PRO A 154 -14.81 -10.61 6.48
C PRO A 154 -15.61 -11.77 5.87
N THR A 155 -14.94 -12.85 5.49
CA THR A 155 -15.61 -14.09 5.11
C THR A 155 -15.89 -14.91 6.36
N GLU A 156 -17.15 -15.22 6.63
CA GLU A 156 -17.51 -16.20 7.66
C GLU A 156 -17.01 -17.58 7.20
N GLY A 157 -15.99 -18.14 7.85
CA GLY A 157 -15.58 -19.53 7.59
C GLY A 157 -14.09 -19.89 7.59
N GLY A 158 -13.19 -19.05 8.12
CA GLY A 158 -11.78 -19.41 8.27
C GLY A 158 -11.38 -19.55 9.74
N GLY A 159 -11.71 -20.69 10.34
CA GLY A 159 -11.20 -21.12 11.66
C GLY A 159 -10.02 -22.07 11.49
#